data_AF-A0A7S2E558-F1
#
_entry.id   AF-A0A7S2E558-F1
#
_cell.length_a   1.000
_cell.length_b   1.000
_cell.length_c   1.000
_cell.angle_alpha   90.00
_cell.angle_beta   90.00
_cell.angle_gamma   90.00
#
_symmetry.space_group_name_H-M   'P 1'
#
loop_
_entity.id
_entity.type
_entity.pdbx_description
1 polymer ?
#
loop_
_entity_poly.entity_id
_entity_poly.type
_entity_poly.pdbx_seq_one_letter_code
_entity_poly.pdbx_strand_id
1 'polypeptide(L)'
;DPVESATDANTFTPRSSAGRRAKQLNPNRRRIAIVRPFDPAHAEVLLGSLERWGIVKPCGGSYDEQSQTWVGGHGYYEYGENYSEEERPIVDLVLSFSRTYADLIGFDTLSSVRDLFEAHDGWGCFSDLVPIASNIEPELDIYVPSAVQTNPLWANGPNNQFLKSYTQVKTKGYDAMVVMETDVQPQVNGWLDMMLSEIKKNEPFAILGSKYDGHSWDNYRDEMPPALVD
;
A
#
# COMPACT_ATOMS: atom_id res chain seq x y z
N ASP A 1 -43.06 11.04 3.75
CA ASP A 1 -41.60 11.13 3.59
C ASP A 1 -40.96 9.79 3.90
N PRO A 2 -40.44 9.06 2.91
CA PRO A 2 -39.69 7.86 3.19
C PRO A 2 -38.25 8.25 3.58
N VAL A 3 -37.78 7.64 4.65
CA VAL A 3 -36.40 7.67 5.14
C VAL A 3 -35.52 6.93 4.13
N GLU A 4 -34.65 7.66 3.44
CA GLU A 4 -33.59 7.06 2.61
C GLU A 4 -32.54 6.43 3.53
N SER A 5 -32.34 5.13 3.32
CA SER A 5 -31.39 4.27 4.02
C SER A 5 -29.95 4.63 3.64
N ALA A 6 -29.12 4.96 4.64
CA ALA A 6 -27.69 5.28 4.50
C ALA A 6 -26.80 4.05 4.20
N THR A 7 -27.23 3.14 3.32
CA THR A 7 -26.55 1.86 3.07
C THR A 7 -25.59 1.84 1.87
N ASP A 8 -25.53 2.90 1.06
CA ASP A 8 -24.80 2.85 -0.23
C ASP A 8 -23.47 3.64 -0.25
N ALA A 9 -23.05 4.25 0.86
CA ALA A 9 -21.85 5.10 0.94
C ALA A 9 -20.50 4.37 0.76
N ASN A 10 -20.50 3.02 0.73
CA ASN A 10 -19.29 2.20 0.59
C ASN A 10 -19.22 1.46 -0.76
N THR A 11 -20.15 1.73 -1.67
CA THR A 11 -20.22 1.04 -2.96
C THR A 11 -19.45 1.81 -4.02
N PHE A 12 -18.13 1.70 -3.99
CA PHE A 12 -17.34 2.07 -5.16
C PHE A 12 -17.55 0.98 -6.23
N THR A 13 -18.43 1.25 -7.19
CA THR A 13 -18.59 0.38 -8.36
C THR A 13 -17.30 0.41 -9.19
N PRO A 14 -16.63 -0.73 -9.40
CA PRO A 14 -15.51 -0.79 -10.34
C PRO A 14 -16.04 -0.38 -11.71
N ARG A 15 -15.52 0.70 -12.31
CA ARG A 15 -15.54 0.78 -13.77
C ARG A 15 -14.72 -0.40 -14.24
N SER A 16 -15.36 -1.34 -14.93
CA SER A 16 -14.68 -2.52 -15.44
C SER A 16 -13.46 -2.05 -16.21
N SER A 17 -12.29 -2.59 -15.84
CA SER A 17 -11.07 -2.53 -16.63
C SER A 17 -11.32 -3.24 -17.97
N ALA A 18 -12.03 -2.56 -18.87
CA ALA A 18 -12.32 -3.03 -20.21
C ALA A 18 -10.99 -3.07 -20.97
N GLY A 19 -10.30 -4.20 -20.90
CA GLY A 19 -9.06 -4.45 -21.63
C GLY A 19 -8.08 -5.40 -20.96
N ARG A 20 -8.09 -5.56 -19.63
CA ARG A 20 -7.24 -6.58 -18.99
C ARG A 20 -7.92 -7.93 -19.17
N ARG A 21 -7.43 -8.70 -20.15
CA ARG A 21 -7.65 -10.14 -20.25
C ARG A 21 -7.45 -10.68 -18.84
N ALA A 22 -8.52 -11.17 -18.20
CA ALA A 22 -8.43 -11.81 -16.90
C ALA A 22 -7.45 -12.97 -17.07
N LYS A 23 -6.17 -12.74 -16.78
CA LYS A 23 -5.19 -13.82 -16.68
C LYS A 23 -5.78 -14.70 -15.60
N GLN A 24 -6.17 -15.91 -15.94
CA GLN A 24 -6.59 -16.91 -14.97
C GLN A 24 -5.48 -16.96 -13.92
N LEU A 25 -5.76 -16.36 -12.76
CA LEU A 25 -4.82 -16.32 -11.66
C LEU A 25 -4.68 -17.77 -11.21
N ASN A 26 -3.45 -18.28 -11.23
CA ASN A 26 -3.17 -19.59 -10.67
C ASN A 26 -3.61 -19.53 -9.20
N PRO A 27 -4.60 -20.35 -8.77
CA PRO A 27 -5.15 -20.28 -7.42
C PRO A 27 -4.13 -20.61 -6.33
N ASN A 28 -2.97 -21.17 -6.72
CA ASN A 28 -1.87 -21.48 -5.83
C ASN A 28 -0.87 -20.32 -5.66
N ARG A 29 -1.03 -19.22 -6.39
CA ARG A 29 -0.17 -18.04 -6.23
C ARG A 29 -0.61 -17.24 -5.02
N ARG A 30 0.37 -16.86 -4.20
CA ARG A 30 0.14 -16.00 -3.05
C ARG A 30 -0.42 -14.66 -3.45
N ARG A 31 -1.27 -14.10 -2.60
CA ARG A 31 -1.84 -12.75 -2.76
C ARG A 31 -1.28 -11.85 -1.67
N ILE A 32 -0.62 -10.77 -2.07
CA ILE A 32 -0.02 -9.79 -1.17
C ILE A 32 -0.68 -8.43 -1.37
N ALA A 33 -1.11 -7.81 -0.28
CA ALA A 33 -1.67 -6.46 -0.28
C ALA A 33 -0.58 -5.45 0.09
N ILE A 34 -0.30 -4.49 -0.81
CA ILE A 34 0.44 -3.27 -0.44
C ILE A 34 -0.59 -2.25 0.01
N VAL A 35 -0.72 -2.04 1.31
CA VAL A 35 -1.69 -1.13 1.92
C VAL A 35 -1.08 0.25 2.11
N ARG A 36 -1.72 1.25 1.50
CA ARG A 36 -1.47 2.67 1.72
C ARG A 36 -2.58 3.24 2.60
N PRO A 37 -2.43 3.29 3.93
CA PRO A 37 -3.33 4.05 4.78
C PRO A 37 -3.23 5.53 4.42
N PHE A 38 -4.35 6.24 4.40
CA PHE A 38 -4.37 7.69 4.34
C PHE A 38 -5.65 8.26 4.96
N ASP A 39 -5.58 9.52 5.34
CA ASP A 39 -6.72 10.35 5.70
C ASP A 39 -6.86 11.52 4.69
N PRO A 40 -8.05 12.14 4.57
CA PRO A 40 -8.28 13.21 3.61
C PRO A 40 -7.31 14.40 3.70
N ALA A 41 -6.72 14.69 4.88
CA ALA A 41 -5.78 15.80 5.03
C ALA A 41 -4.41 15.51 4.39
N HIS A 42 -4.08 14.24 4.13
CA HIS A 42 -2.83 13.81 3.53
C HIS A 42 -3.00 13.24 2.10
N ALA A 43 -4.14 13.51 1.45
CA ALA A 43 -4.43 13.08 0.08
C ALA A 43 -3.35 13.52 -0.93
N GLU A 44 -2.89 14.78 -0.86
CA GLU A 44 -1.85 15.30 -1.75
C GLU A 44 -0.50 14.59 -1.54
N VAL A 45 -0.17 14.25 -0.30
CA VAL A 45 1.06 13.51 0.04
C VAL A 45 1.01 12.11 -0.56
N LEU A 46 -0.13 11.43 -0.44
CA LEU A 46 -0.35 10.14 -1.08
C LEU A 46 -0.19 10.24 -2.60
N LEU A 47 -0.82 11.20 -3.26
CA LEU A 47 -0.73 11.37 -4.71
C LEU A 47 0.72 11.62 -5.16
N GLY A 48 1.42 12.56 -4.54
CA GLY A 48 2.83 12.84 -4.86
C GLY A 48 3.75 11.63 -4.63
N SER A 49 3.45 10.80 -3.62
CA SER A 49 4.20 9.56 -3.39
C SER A 49 4.01 8.51 -4.50
N LEU A 50 2.81 8.43 -5.07
CA LEU A 50 2.45 7.49 -6.14
C LEU A 50 2.92 7.98 -7.52
N GLU A 51 2.90 9.29 -7.76
CA GLU A 51 3.51 9.89 -8.97
C GLU A 51 4.99 9.53 -9.08
N ARG A 52 5.70 9.52 -7.93
CA ARG A 52 7.11 9.09 -7.89
C ARG A 52 7.30 7.66 -8.38
N TRP A 53 6.30 6.78 -8.32
CA TRP A 53 6.41 5.40 -8.83
C TRP A 53 6.53 5.35 -10.36
N GLY A 54 6.14 6.42 -11.06
CA GLY A 54 6.44 6.59 -12.49
C GLY A 54 7.93 6.81 -12.78
N ILE A 55 8.67 7.39 -11.82
CA ILE A 55 10.11 7.65 -11.90
C ILE A 55 10.91 6.48 -11.30
N VAL A 56 10.50 6.04 -10.10
CA VAL A 56 11.11 4.96 -9.32
C VAL A 56 10.17 3.75 -9.33
N LYS A 57 10.36 2.88 -10.32
CA LYS A 57 9.42 1.82 -10.65
C LYS A 57 9.34 0.74 -9.56
N PRO A 58 8.14 0.24 -9.22
CA PRO A 58 7.98 -0.83 -8.25
C PRO A 58 8.60 -2.15 -8.67
N CYS A 59 8.40 -2.58 -9.91
CA CYS A 59 9.05 -3.75 -10.47
C CYS A 59 10.25 -3.38 -11.34
N GLY A 60 11.28 -4.21 -11.31
CA GLY A 60 12.41 -4.15 -12.23
C GLY A 60 11.96 -4.54 -13.63
N GLY A 61 12.00 -3.57 -14.55
CA GLY A 61 11.96 -3.79 -15.99
C GLY A 61 13.30 -3.44 -16.62
N SER A 62 13.67 -4.07 -17.74
CA SER A 62 14.74 -3.58 -18.61
C SER A 62 14.17 -2.51 -19.55
N TYR A 63 14.78 -1.33 -19.58
CA TYR A 63 14.51 -0.35 -20.63
C TYR A 63 15.10 -0.86 -21.94
N ASP A 64 14.27 -1.05 -22.97
CA ASP A 64 14.75 -1.40 -24.30
C ASP A 64 14.98 -0.11 -25.10
N GLU A 65 16.26 0.21 -25.32
CA GLU A 65 16.68 1.40 -26.07
C GLU A 65 16.22 1.38 -27.54
N GLN A 66 15.97 0.20 -28.13
CA GLN A 66 15.59 0.10 -29.55
C GLN A 66 14.11 0.36 -29.77
N SER A 67 13.25 -0.12 -28.88
CA SER A 67 11.81 0.16 -28.97
C SER A 67 11.43 1.46 -28.26
N GLN A 68 12.33 2.06 -27.47
CA GLN A 68 12.01 3.13 -26.51
C GLN A 68 10.82 2.76 -25.61
N THR A 69 10.60 1.46 -25.39
CA THR A 69 9.54 0.96 -24.54
C THR A 69 10.13 0.17 -23.39
N TRP A 70 9.38 0.17 -22.29
CA TRP A 70 9.69 -0.70 -21.17
C TRP A 70 9.18 -2.09 -21.53
N VAL A 71 10.09 -2.99 -21.84
CA VAL A 71 9.75 -4.39 -22.07
C VAL A 71 9.67 -5.02 -20.69
N GLY A 72 8.54 -5.67 -20.38
CA GLY A 72 8.37 -6.46 -19.17
C GLY A 72 9.49 -7.47 -19.09
N GLY A 73 10.49 -7.17 -18.28
CA GLY A 73 11.80 -7.80 -18.36
C GLY A 73 12.44 -7.77 -17.00
N HIS A 74 12.20 -8.85 -16.26
CA HIS A 74 13.01 -9.44 -15.19
C HIS A 74 14.28 -8.66 -14.88
N GLY A 75 14.14 -7.56 -14.13
CA GLY A 75 15.26 -6.81 -13.64
C GLY A 75 16.06 -7.68 -12.68
N TYR A 76 17.21 -8.17 -13.15
CA TYR A 76 18.35 -8.66 -12.38
C TYR A 76 18.72 -7.64 -11.29
N TYR A 77 17.99 -7.66 -10.18
CA TYR A 77 18.56 -7.23 -8.91
C TYR A 77 19.06 -8.50 -8.26
N GLU A 78 20.38 -8.59 -8.11
CA GLU A 78 21.12 -9.69 -7.46
C GLU A 78 20.84 -9.78 -5.94
N TYR A 79 19.69 -9.27 -5.49
CA TYR A 79 19.24 -9.25 -4.10
C TYR A 79 18.03 -10.16 -3.93
N GLY A 80 18.33 -11.47 -3.86
CA GLY A 80 17.47 -12.49 -3.26
C GLY A 80 16.94 -13.56 -4.19
N GLU A 81 16.37 -14.61 -3.58
CA GLU A 81 15.86 -15.79 -4.27
C GLU A 81 14.70 -15.42 -5.20
N ASN A 82 15.02 -15.17 -6.47
CA ASN A 82 14.06 -14.80 -7.50
C ASN A 82 12.86 -15.76 -7.51
N TYR A 83 11.65 -15.22 -7.39
CA TYR A 83 10.44 -15.96 -7.73
C TYR A 83 10.51 -16.38 -9.19
N SER A 84 10.16 -17.63 -9.51
CA SER A 84 9.81 -17.97 -10.88
C SER A 84 8.54 -17.19 -11.29
N GLU A 85 8.28 -17.02 -12.59
CA GLU A 85 7.04 -16.35 -13.05
C GLU A 85 5.77 -17.00 -12.49
N GLU A 86 5.82 -18.32 -12.30
CA GLU A 86 4.71 -19.14 -11.80
C GLU A 86 4.53 -18.98 -10.29
N GLU A 87 5.60 -18.68 -9.56
CA GLU A 87 5.60 -18.51 -8.10
C GLU A 87 5.39 -17.05 -7.65
N ARG A 88 5.64 -16.08 -8.54
CA ARG A 88 5.58 -14.66 -8.18
C ARG A 88 4.24 -14.32 -7.51
N PRO A 89 4.20 -13.60 -6.37
CA PRO A 89 2.92 -13.25 -5.77
C PRO A 89 2.07 -12.35 -6.68
N ILE A 90 0.76 -12.47 -6.56
CA ILE A 90 -0.21 -11.52 -7.09
C ILE A 90 -0.25 -10.36 -6.10
N VAL A 91 0.07 -9.16 -6.56
CA VAL A 91 0.15 -7.99 -5.71
C VAL A 91 -0.97 -7.02 -6.07
N ASP A 92 -1.76 -6.62 -5.08
CA ASP A 92 -2.77 -5.57 -5.23
C ASP A 92 -2.36 -4.33 -4.44
N LEU A 93 -2.63 -3.15 -5.01
CA LEU A 93 -2.50 -1.88 -4.31
C LEU A 93 -3.80 -1.63 -3.55
N VAL A 94 -3.73 -1.62 -2.23
CA VAL A 94 -4.87 -1.38 -1.35
C VAL A 94 -4.80 0.03 -0.81
N LEU A 95 -5.77 0.87 -1.15
CA LEU A 95 -5.89 2.20 -0.53
C LEU A 95 -6.80 2.07 0.69
N SER A 96 -6.24 2.29 1.88
CA SER A 96 -7.03 2.25 3.12
C SER A 96 -7.37 3.65 3.58
N PHE A 97 -8.66 3.95 3.61
CA PHE A 97 -9.17 5.24 4.00
C PHE A 97 -9.57 5.16 5.47
N SER A 98 -9.22 6.17 6.27
CA SER A 98 -9.51 6.15 7.71
C SER A 98 -11.03 6.14 7.97
N ARG A 99 -11.80 6.84 7.14
CA ARG A 99 -13.26 6.97 7.23
C ARG A 99 -13.97 6.35 6.02
N THR A 100 -15.06 6.97 5.56
CA THR A 100 -15.80 6.58 4.35
C THR A 100 -15.21 7.26 3.12
N TYR A 101 -15.61 6.83 1.92
CA TYR A 101 -15.27 7.54 0.67
C TYR A 101 -16.38 8.48 0.19
N ALA A 102 -17.47 8.61 0.94
CA ALA A 102 -18.61 9.46 0.56
C ALA A 102 -18.28 10.96 0.67
N ASP A 103 -17.22 11.28 1.40
CA ASP A 103 -16.61 12.58 1.51
C ASP A 103 -15.95 12.95 0.16
N LEU A 104 -16.23 14.16 -0.39
CA LEU A 104 -15.76 14.59 -1.71
C LEU A 104 -14.25 14.40 -1.93
N ILE A 105 -13.45 14.69 -0.89
CA ILE A 105 -11.98 14.55 -0.94
C ILE A 105 -11.58 13.08 -1.12
N GLY A 106 -12.26 12.15 -0.43
CA GLY A 106 -11.99 10.72 -0.57
C GLY A 106 -12.30 10.22 -1.97
N PHE A 107 -13.43 10.66 -2.54
CA PHE A 107 -13.80 10.32 -3.91
C PHE A 107 -12.80 10.87 -4.96
N ASP A 108 -12.45 12.15 -4.86
CA ASP A 108 -11.52 12.80 -5.78
C ASP A 108 -10.11 12.19 -5.70
N THR A 109 -9.66 11.86 -4.48
CA THR A 109 -8.38 11.18 -4.28
C THR A 109 -8.41 9.79 -4.91
N LEU A 110 -9.48 9.00 -4.70
CA LEU A 110 -9.62 7.68 -5.30
C LEU A 110 -9.64 7.74 -6.83
N SER A 111 -10.34 8.73 -7.39
CA SER A 111 -10.36 8.96 -8.84
C SER A 111 -8.96 9.29 -9.35
N SER A 112 -8.25 10.20 -8.68
CA SER A 112 -6.90 10.60 -9.10
C SER A 112 -5.89 9.45 -9.01
N VAL A 113 -5.94 8.63 -7.95
CA VAL A 113 -5.08 7.44 -7.85
C VAL A 113 -5.43 6.42 -8.92
N ARG A 114 -6.72 6.26 -9.24
CA ARG A 114 -7.16 5.37 -10.33
C ARG A 114 -6.63 5.83 -11.68
N ASP A 115 -6.73 7.13 -11.98
CA ASP A 115 -6.22 7.70 -13.23
C ASP A 115 -4.70 7.48 -13.33
N LEU A 116 -3.94 7.69 -12.25
CA LEU A 116 -2.51 7.36 -12.19
C LEU A 116 -2.25 5.87 -12.40
N PHE A 117 -3.00 5.01 -11.72
CA PHE A 117 -2.87 3.56 -11.83
C PHE A 117 -3.13 3.09 -13.27
N GLU A 118 -4.16 3.60 -13.93
CA GLU A 118 -4.50 3.24 -15.31
C GLU A 118 -3.48 3.82 -16.30
N ALA A 119 -3.06 5.08 -16.13
CA ALA A 119 -2.06 5.73 -16.98
C ALA A 119 -0.70 5.01 -16.98
N HIS A 120 -0.35 4.36 -15.86
CA HIS A 120 0.89 3.59 -15.72
C HIS A 120 0.71 2.08 -15.83
N ASP A 121 -0.47 1.59 -16.24
CA ASP A 121 -0.83 0.17 -16.28
C ASP A 121 -0.49 -0.59 -14.98
N GLY A 122 -0.91 -0.06 -13.84
CA GLY A 122 -0.58 -0.58 -12.51
C GLY A 122 0.92 -0.62 -12.24
N TRP A 123 1.67 0.30 -12.85
CA TRP A 123 3.13 0.33 -12.90
C TRP A 123 3.78 -1.00 -13.34
N GLY A 124 3.04 -1.81 -14.11
CA GLY A 124 3.47 -3.10 -14.65
C GLY A 124 3.49 -4.28 -13.68
N CYS A 125 3.11 -4.10 -12.41
CA CYS A 125 3.21 -5.17 -11.39
C CYS A 125 2.07 -5.25 -10.39
N PHE A 126 1.22 -4.24 -10.29
CA PHE A 126 -0.01 -4.33 -9.50
C PHE A 126 -1.15 -4.89 -10.35
N SER A 127 -1.79 -5.93 -9.83
CA SER A 127 -2.90 -6.62 -10.51
C SER A 127 -4.19 -5.81 -10.44
N ASP A 128 -4.49 -5.24 -9.28
CA ASP A 128 -5.67 -4.41 -9.06
C ASP A 128 -5.41 -3.23 -8.09
N LEU A 129 -6.32 -2.26 -8.13
CA LEU A 129 -6.44 -1.14 -7.20
C LEU A 129 -7.71 -1.34 -6.34
N VAL A 130 -7.50 -1.66 -5.07
CA VAL A 130 -8.58 -2.05 -4.15
C VAL A 130 -8.76 -0.98 -3.08
N PRO A 131 -9.81 -0.14 -3.16
CA PRO A 131 -10.14 0.74 -2.04
C PRO A 131 -10.73 -0.08 -0.87
N ILE A 132 -10.33 0.25 0.36
CA ILE A 132 -10.97 -0.20 1.62
C ILE A 132 -11.24 0.99 2.56
N ALA A 133 -12.37 0.97 3.26
CA ALA A 133 -12.80 2.03 4.18
C ALA A 133 -12.75 1.46 5.59
N SER A 134 -12.07 2.15 6.50
CA SER A 134 -11.93 1.71 7.88
C SER A 134 -13.13 2.12 8.73
N ASN A 135 -13.93 3.10 8.28
CA ASN A 135 -15.11 3.60 8.98
C ASN A 135 -14.79 3.87 10.46
N ILE A 136 -13.73 4.63 10.71
CA ILE A 136 -13.35 5.08 12.06
C ILE A 136 -14.28 6.24 12.42
N GLU A 137 -14.78 6.23 13.66
CA GLU A 137 -15.60 7.32 14.18
C GLU A 137 -14.78 8.62 14.25
N PRO A 138 -15.34 9.80 13.94
CA PRO A 138 -14.60 11.07 13.88
C PRO A 138 -13.81 11.40 15.15
N GLU A 139 -14.33 11.00 16.31
CA GLU A 139 -13.70 11.24 17.62
C GLU A 139 -12.48 10.35 17.85
N LEU A 140 -12.36 9.25 17.10
CA LEU A 140 -11.24 8.32 17.14
C LEU A 140 -10.27 8.52 15.97
N ASP A 141 -10.71 9.21 14.91
CA ASP A 141 -9.93 9.55 13.70
C ASP A 141 -8.98 10.73 13.96
N ILE A 142 -8.11 10.58 14.96
CA ILE A 142 -7.17 11.62 15.38
C ILE A 142 -5.82 11.38 14.72
N TYR A 143 -5.44 12.29 13.81
CA TYR A 143 -4.15 12.31 13.12
C TYR A 143 -3.45 13.66 13.37
N VAL A 144 -3.08 13.91 14.64
CA VAL A 144 -2.45 15.16 15.06
C VAL A 144 -1.06 14.88 15.64
N PRO A 145 0.00 14.82 14.81
CA PRO A 145 1.36 14.54 15.26
C PRO A 145 1.87 15.54 16.31
N SER A 146 1.43 16.79 16.24
CA SER A 146 1.79 17.83 17.22
C SER A 146 1.17 17.63 18.60
N ALA A 147 0.18 16.74 18.73
CA ALA A 147 -0.50 16.44 19.99
C ALA A 147 0.06 15.21 20.71
N VAL A 148 1.15 14.59 20.22
CA VAL A 148 1.76 13.39 20.83
C VAL A 148 2.03 13.57 22.34
N GLN A 149 2.44 14.77 22.76
CA GLN A 149 2.75 15.07 24.16
C GLN A 149 1.53 15.44 25.01
N THR A 150 0.41 15.83 24.39
CA THR A 150 -0.73 16.46 25.07
C THR A 150 -2.03 15.67 24.96
N ASN A 151 -2.14 14.77 23.99
CA ASN A 151 -3.30 13.94 23.76
C ASN A 151 -2.91 12.46 23.80
N PRO A 152 -3.20 11.72 24.89
CA PRO A 152 -2.86 10.29 24.98
C PRO A 152 -3.59 9.42 23.94
N LEU A 153 -4.61 9.96 23.26
CA LEU A 153 -5.37 9.28 22.22
C LEU A 153 -4.85 9.56 20.80
N TRP A 154 -3.71 10.26 20.65
CA TRP A 154 -3.18 10.66 19.34
C TRP A 154 -2.92 9.48 18.39
N ALA A 155 -2.68 8.28 18.92
CA ALA A 155 -2.43 7.07 18.14
C ALA A 155 -3.71 6.28 17.80
N ASN A 156 -4.90 6.71 18.27
CA ASN A 156 -6.13 5.97 18.06
C ASN A 156 -6.48 5.83 16.58
N GLY A 157 -6.36 6.89 15.78
CA GLY A 157 -6.67 6.85 14.35
C GLY A 157 -5.83 5.80 13.62
N PRO A 158 -4.48 5.96 13.60
CA PRO A 158 -3.58 5.02 12.93
C PRO A 158 -3.75 3.57 13.40
N ASN A 159 -3.91 3.33 14.71
CA ASN A 159 -4.07 1.97 15.25
C ASN A 159 -5.40 1.34 14.80
N ASN A 160 -6.50 2.09 14.82
CA ASN A 160 -7.80 1.60 14.35
C ASN A 160 -7.76 1.34 12.84
N GLN A 161 -7.13 2.22 12.07
CA GLN A 161 -6.99 2.05 10.62
C GLN A 161 -6.17 0.80 10.29
N PHE A 162 -5.06 0.56 10.98
CA PHE A 162 -4.26 -0.65 10.84
C PHE A 162 -5.10 -1.91 11.11
N LEU A 163 -5.78 -1.96 12.25
CA LEU A 163 -6.57 -3.13 12.65
C LEU A 163 -7.73 -3.43 11.68
N LYS A 164 -8.44 -2.39 11.25
CA LYS A 164 -9.53 -2.50 10.27
C LYS A 164 -9.00 -2.95 8.91
N SER A 165 -7.86 -2.40 8.48
CA SER A 165 -7.21 -2.76 7.21
C SER A 165 -6.78 -4.22 7.22
N TYR A 166 -6.08 -4.65 8.28
CA TYR A 166 -5.66 -6.04 8.47
C TYR A 166 -6.85 -7.00 8.41
N THR A 167 -7.93 -6.68 9.12
CA THR A 167 -9.14 -7.53 9.14
C THR A 167 -9.76 -7.66 7.75
N GLN A 168 -9.85 -6.57 7.00
CA GLN A 168 -10.41 -6.58 5.65
C GLN A 168 -9.51 -7.32 4.65
N VAL A 169 -8.20 -7.08 4.69
CA VAL A 169 -7.21 -7.78 3.86
C VAL A 169 -7.24 -9.28 4.15
N LYS A 170 -7.22 -9.68 5.43
CA LYS A 170 -7.34 -11.09 5.81
C LYS A 170 -8.64 -11.72 5.30
N THR A 171 -9.78 -11.04 5.47
CA THR A 171 -11.09 -11.54 5.02
C THR A 171 -11.18 -11.69 3.50
N LYS A 172 -10.45 -10.86 2.74
CA LYS A 172 -10.34 -10.94 1.28
C LYS A 172 -9.37 -12.04 0.80
N GLY A 173 -8.75 -12.79 1.71
CA GLY A 173 -7.90 -13.94 1.38
C GLY A 173 -6.50 -13.58 0.89
N TYR A 174 -5.94 -12.46 1.37
CA TYR A 174 -4.51 -12.18 1.18
C TYR A 174 -3.66 -12.96 2.19
N ASP A 175 -2.51 -13.44 1.74
CA ASP A 175 -1.54 -14.20 2.56
C ASP A 175 -0.69 -13.28 3.44
N ALA A 176 -0.38 -12.08 2.94
CA ALA A 176 0.37 -11.07 3.67
C ALA A 176 -0.12 -9.65 3.37
N MET A 177 0.11 -8.75 4.34
CA MET A 177 -0.16 -7.32 4.25
C MET A 177 1.15 -6.57 4.49
N VAL A 178 1.52 -5.70 3.56
CA VAL A 178 2.60 -4.73 3.73
C VAL A 178 1.96 -3.37 3.94
N VAL A 179 2.29 -2.69 5.03
CA VAL A 179 1.82 -1.33 5.29
C VAL A 179 2.91 -0.35 4.88
N MET A 180 2.55 0.61 4.04
CA MET A 180 3.43 1.71 3.64
C MET A 180 2.68 3.02 3.88
N GLU A 181 3.12 3.83 4.84
CA GLU A 181 2.52 5.13 5.15
C GLU A 181 2.46 6.06 3.91
N THR A 182 1.57 7.06 3.94
CA THR A 182 1.31 7.97 2.81
C THR A 182 2.54 8.66 2.26
N ASP A 183 3.50 8.96 3.13
CA ASP A 183 4.72 9.71 2.82
C ASP A 183 5.90 8.80 2.46
N VAL A 184 5.74 7.48 2.52
CA VAL A 184 6.79 6.54 2.12
C VAL A 184 7.03 6.65 0.63
N GLN A 185 8.23 7.10 0.27
CA GLN A 185 8.71 7.27 -1.09
C GLN A 185 9.83 6.26 -1.41
N PRO A 186 9.65 5.40 -2.42
CA PRO A 186 10.71 4.52 -2.89
C PRO A 186 11.93 5.29 -3.41
N GLN A 187 13.13 4.78 -3.10
CA GLN A 187 14.40 5.40 -3.50
C GLN A 187 15.09 4.66 -4.65
N VAL A 188 14.70 3.42 -4.92
CA VAL A 188 15.35 2.54 -5.88
C VAL A 188 14.31 1.80 -6.72
N ASN A 189 14.60 1.60 -8.01
CA ASN A 189 13.79 0.79 -8.90
C ASN A 189 13.76 -0.66 -8.41
N GLY A 190 12.67 -1.39 -8.71
CA GLY A 190 12.52 -2.78 -8.28
C GLY A 190 12.25 -2.92 -6.78
N TRP A 191 11.84 -1.85 -6.09
CA TRP A 191 11.59 -1.89 -4.64
C TRP A 191 10.54 -2.93 -4.24
N LEU A 192 9.51 -3.15 -5.06
CA LEU A 192 8.51 -4.16 -4.78
C LEU A 192 9.11 -5.55 -4.88
N ASP A 193 9.96 -5.81 -5.88
CA ASP A 193 10.63 -7.11 -6.02
C ASP A 193 11.51 -7.42 -4.80
N MET A 194 12.27 -6.42 -4.32
CA MET A 194 13.08 -6.54 -3.10
C MET A 194 12.23 -6.83 -1.87
N MET A 195 11.10 -6.15 -1.69
CA MET A 195 10.20 -6.44 -0.56
C MET A 195 9.59 -7.84 -0.64
N LEU A 196 9.16 -8.28 -1.83
CA LEU A 196 8.60 -9.62 -2.01
C LEU A 196 9.62 -10.72 -1.72
N SER A 197 10.88 -10.47 -2.09
CA SER A 197 12.02 -11.33 -1.79
C SER A 197 12.29 -11.43 -0.28
N GLU A 198 12.27 -10.30 0.44
CA GLU A 198 12.41 -10.30 1.90
C GLU A 198 11.25 -11.01 2.60
N ILE A 199 10.02 -10.86 2.11
CA ILE A 199 8.87 -11.64 2.60
C ILE A 199 9.13 -13.13 2.43
N LYS A 200 9.51 -13.58 1.22
CA LYS A 200 9.79 -14.99 0.93
C LYS A 200 10.86 -15.57 1.86
N LYS A 201 11.95 -14.84 2.02
CA LYS A 201 13.15 -15.25 2.76
C LYS A 201 12.90 -15.41 4.26
N ASN A 202 12.04 -14.59 4.83
CA ASN A 202 11.81 -14.55 6.29
C ASN A 202 10.55 -15.33 6.72
N GLU A 203 9.91 -16.05 5.82
CA GLU A 203 8.78 -16.90 6.16
C GLU A 203 9.18 -18.17 6.93
N PRO A 204 8.29 -18.67 7.81
CA PRO A 204 7.01 -18.08 8.23
C PRO A 204 7.19 -16.97 9.29
N PHE A 205 6.34 -15.94 9.24
CA PHE A 205 6.32 -14.87 10.24
C PHE A 205 4.88 -14.45 10.61
N ALA A 206 4.70 -13.90 11.82
CA ALA A 206 3.45 -13.26 12.23
C ALA A 206 3.47 -11.76 11.95
N ILE A 207 4.59 -11.10 12.26
CA ILE A 207 4.89 -9.69 11.97
C ILE A 207 6.36 -9.62 11.57
N LEU A 208 6.65 -8.98 10.45
CA LEU A 208 8.01 -8.71 9.97
C LEU A 208 8.20 -7.18 9.94
N GLY A 209 9.07 -6.68 10.82
CA GLY A 209 9.40 -5.25 10.87
C GLY A 209 10.45 -4.88 9.83
N SER A 210 10.38 -3.65 9.32
CA SER A 210 11.45 -3.06 8.51
C SER A 210 12.63 -2.67 9.38
N LYS A 211 13.86 -2.82 8.86
CA LYS A 211 15.04 -2.19 9.48
C LYS A 211 15.05 -0.71 9.12
N TYR A 212 15.05 0.16 10.15
CA TYR A 212 15.27 1.59 9.97
C TYR A 212 16.78 1.86 9.85
N ASP A 213 17.19 2.50 8.76
CA ASP A 213 18.59 2.93 8.53
C ASP A 213 18.59 4.44 8.26
N GLY A 214 18.36 5.20 9.32
CA GLY A 214 18.32 6.66 9.28
C GLY A 214 18.63 7.24 10.67
N HIS A 215 18.58 8.57 10.77
CA HIS A 215 19.07 9.29 11.96
C HIS A 215 17.96 9.89 12.83
N SER A 216 16.70 9.80 12.42
CA SER A 216 15.57 10.45 13.12
C SER A 216 15.33 9.89 14.52
N TRP A 217 15.83 8.68 14.81
CA TRP A 217 15.68 8.01 16.09
C TRP A 217 17.00 7.82 16.83
N ASP A 218 18.11 8.40 16.36
CA ASP A 218 19.43 8.23 16.98
C ASP A 218 19.43 8.68 18.45
N ASN A 219 18.84 9.86 18.72
CA ASN A 219 18.71 10.36 20.08
C ASN A 219 17.85 9.44 20.98
N TYR A 220 16.83 8.79 20.41
CA TYR A 220 15.97 7.86 21.15
C TYR A 220 16.65 6.51 21.37
N ARG A 221 17.45 6.05 20.40
CA ARG A 221 18.27 4.83 20.50
C ARG A 221 19.26 4.92 21.67
N ASP A 222 19.88 6.09 21.84
CA ASP A 222 20.82 6.34 22.93
C ASP A 222 20.14 6.34 24.32
N GLU A 223 18.82 6.57 24.35
CA GLU A 223 17.99 6.55 25.56
C GLU A 223 17.34 5.18 25.83
N MET A 224 17.37 4.26 24.87
CA MET A 224 16.73 2.95 25.00
C MET A 224 17.55 2.02 25.91
N PRO A 225 16.88 1.20 26.77
CA PRO A 225 17.55 0.17 27.54
C PRO A 225 18.37 -0.75 26.61
N PRO A 226 19.60 -1.14 26.99
CA PRO A 226 20.47 -1.96 26.13
C PRO A 226 19.81 -3.23 25.58
N ALA A 227 18.87 -3.81 26.34
CA ALA A 227 18.11 -5.00 25.95
C ALA A 227 17.16 -4.80 24.74
N LEU A 228 16.93 -3.56 24.30
CA LEU A 228 16.06 -3.21 23.17
C LEU A 228 16.84 -2.68 21.95
N VAL A 229 18.18 -2.63 22.04
CA VAL A 229 19.05 -2.02 21.02
C VAL A 229 19.85 -3.06 20.22
N ASP A 230 19.86 -4.33 20.67
CA ASP A 230 20.55 -5.47 20.04
C ASP A 230 19.63 -6.36 19.19
#